data_AF-A0A7J4S4W8-F1
#
_entry.id   AF-A0A7J4S4W8-F1
#
_cell.length_a   1.000
_cell.length_b   1.000
_cell.length_c   1.000
_cell.angle_alpha   90.00
_cell.angle_beta   90.00
_cell.angle_gamma   90.00
#
_symmetry.space_group_name_H-M   'P 1'
#
loop_
_entity.id
_entity.type
_entity.pdbx_description
1 polymer ?
#
loop_
_entity_poly.entity_id
_entity_poly.type
_entity_poly.pdbx_seq_one_letter_code
_entity_poly.pdbx_strand_id
1 'polypeptide(L)'
;LAGHWVPEMVELAGGQSVLAQPAAKSPRVEARDIVMNAPEAAVLMPCGFNLPRALQETPVVTKQDWWQDLPASRRGHVWVTDGSSYFNRPGPRLVTGLEILAHILHPEIFAQPPSPKDAVRWGS
;
A
#
# COMPACT_ATOMS: atom_id res chain seq x y z
N LEU A 1 7.21 3.97 4.86
CA LEU A 1 8.47 3.82 4.11
C LEU A 1 8.88 2.37 4.20
N ALA A 2 8.81 1.65 3.09
CA ALA A 2 8.97 0.19 3.03
C ALA A 2 10.37 -0.20 2.52
N GLY A 3 10.69 -1.50 2.45
CA GLY A 3 11.97 -1.97 1.90
C GLY A 3 12.25 -1.44 0.49
N HIS A 4 13.53 -1.35 0.09
CA HIS A 4 13.97 -0.83 -1.22
C HIS A 4 13.35 -1.54 -2.45
N TRP A 5 12.73 -2.69 -2.23
CA TRP A 5 12.08 -3.54 -3.23
C TRP A 5 10.59 -3.24 -3.43
N VAL A 6 9.93 -2.42 -2.59
CA VAL A 6 8.48 -2.19 -2.74
C VAL A 6 8.10 -1.58 -4.09
N PRO A 7 8.82 -0.60 -4.66
CA PRO A 7 8.51 -0.11 -6.00
C PRO A 7 8.58 -1.23 -7.05
N GLU A 8 9.59 -2.10 -6.95
CA GLU A 8 9.74 -3.26 -7.83
C GLU A 8 8.60 -4.27 -7.64
N MET A 9 8.18 -4.53 -6.40
CA MET A 9 7.02 -5.39 -6.12
C MET A 9 5.73 -4.81 -6.72
N VAL A 10 5.54 -3.48 -6.68
CA VAL A 10 4.39 -2.82 -7.32
C VAL A 10 4.42 -3.05 -8.83
N GLU A 11 5.58 -2.91 -9.47
CA GLU A 11 5.75 -3.16 -10.90
C GLU A 11 5.50 -4.63 -11.27
N LEU A 12 6.06 -5.57 -10.50
CA LEU A 12 5.85 -7.00 -10.69
C LEU A 12 4.39 -7.42 -10.49
N ALA A 13 3.66 -6.71 -9.62
CA ALA A 13 2.23 -6.91 -9.40
C ALA A 13 1.36 -6.28 -10.51
N GLY A 14 1.95 -5.65 -11.54
CA GLY A 14 1.23 -5.02 -12.65
C GLY A 14 0.83 -3.57 -12.40
N GLY A 15 1.28 -2.97 -11.31
CA GLY A 15 1.04 -1.56 -10.97
C GLY A 15 2.17 -0.62 -11.42
N GLN A 16 1.97 0.66 -11.15
CA GLN A 16 2.99 1.69 -11.33
C GLN A 16 3.27 2.38 -9.98
N SER A 17 4.54 2.37 -9.56
CA SER A 17 4.96 3.11 -8.37
C SER A 17 5.09 4.60 -8.70
N VAL A 18 4.14 5.41 -8.23
CA VAL A 18 4.07 6.85 -8.59
C VAL A 18 4.91 7.78 -7.71
N LEU A 19 5.43 7.28 -6.58
CA LEU A 19 6.15 8.11 -5.59
C LEU A 19 7.59 7.66 -5.34
N ALA A 20 8.00 6.51 -5.86
CA ALA A 20 9.32 5.94 -5.62
C ALA A 20 9.76 5.11 -6.83
N GLN A 21 11.05 5.19 -7.16
CA GLN A 21 11.65 4.40 -8.23
C GLN A 21 12.28 3.12 -7.66
N PRO A 22 12.27 2.00 -8.42
CA PRO A 22 13.02 0.80 -8.06
C PRO A 22 14.50 1.10 -7.80
N ALA A 23 15.09 0.41 -6.82
CA ALA A 23 16.50 0.54 -6.41
C ALA A 23 16.95 1.95 -5.94
N ALA A 24 16.06 2.95 -5.91
CA ALA A 24 16.37 4.27 -5.38
C ALA A 24 16.25 4.32 -3.84
N LYS A 25 16.88 5.32 -3.22
CA LYS A 25 16.61 5.64 -1.81
C LYS A 25 15.16 6.12 -1.69
N SER A 26 14.47 5.67 -0.64
CA SER A 26 13.11 6.13 -0.34
C SER A 26 13.09 7.66 -0.24
N PRO A 27 12.38 8.36 -1.14
CA PRO A 27 12.32 9.80 -1.08
C PRO A 27 11.50 10.23 0.12
N ARG A 28 11.77 11.45 0.60
CA ARG A 28 10.81 12.13 1.46
C ARG A 28 9.66 12.58 0.56
N VAL A 29 8.45 12.09 0.83
CA VAL A 29 7.24 12.40 0.07
C VAL A 29 6.40 13.37 0.87
N GLU A 30 6.03 14.50 0.26
CA GLU A 30 5.13 15.47 0.86
C GLU A 30 3.70 15.25 0.34
N ALA A 31 2.69 15.70 1.09
CA ALA A 31 1.27 15.49 0.73
C ALA A 31 0.94 16.00 -0.69
N ARG A 32 1.53 17.14 -1.09
CA ARG A 32 1.37 17.70 -2.45
C ARG A 32 1.80 16.72 -3.54
N ASP A 33 2.87 15.94 -3.30
CA ASP A 33 3.41 15.03 -4.30
C ASP A 33 2.46 13.83 -4.47
N ILE A 34 1.83 13.38 -3.38
CA ILE A 34 0.79 12.34 -3.40
C ILE A 34 -0.43 12.82 -4.20
N VAL A 35 -0.92 14.03 -3.91
CA VAL A 35 -2.09 14.61 -4.60
C VAL A 35 -1.81 14.80 -6.10
N MET A 36 -0.65 15.35 -6.45
CA MET A 36 -0.28 15.60 -7.85
C MET A 36 -0.15 14.31 -8.68
N ASN A 37 0.25 13.20 -8.05
CA ASN A 37 0.35 11.90 -8.72
C ASN A 37 -0.98 11.12 -8.74
N ALA A 38 -2.03 11.62 -8.09
CA ALA A 38 -3.41 11.11 -8.16
C ALA A 38 -3.54 9.56 -8.13
N PRO A 39 -3.03 8.88 -7.09
CA PRO A 39 -3.03 7.42 -7.03
C PRO A 39 -4.44 6.83 -7.06
N GLU A 40 -4.62 5.77 -7.86
CA GLU A 40 -5.87 5.04 -7.99
C GLU A 40 -6.08 3.97 -6.91
N ALA A 41 -4.98 3.47 -6.33
CA ALA A 41 -4.98 2.56 -5.18
C ALA A 41 -3.98 3.05 -4.11
N ALA A 42 -4.29 2.81 -2.83
CA ALA A 42 -3.41 3.15 -1.72
C ALA A 42 -3.24 1.96 -0.76
N VAL A 43 -1.99 1.60 -0.47
CA VAL A 43 -1.65 0.54 0.50
C VAL A 43 -0.89 1.14 1.67
N LEU A 44 -1.53 1.13 2.83
CA LEU A 44 -1.02 1.68 4.09
C LEU A 44 -0.31 0.57 4.88
N MET A 45 1.01 0.68 4.96
CA MET A 45 1.88 -0.31 5.58
C MET A 45 2.99 0.36 6.41
N PRO A 46 2.65 1.00 7.54
CA PRO A 46 3.65 1.64 8.41
C PRO A 46 4.70 0.63 8.89
N CYS A 47 5.97 1.05 8.85
CA CYS A 47 7.08 0.21 9.29
C CYS A 47 7.01 -0.05 10.80
N GLY A 48 7.31 -1.28 11.22
CA GLY A 48 7.32 -1.69 12.62
C GLY A 48 5.95 -2.05 13.19
N PHE A 49 4.87 -1.86 12.43
CA PHE A 49 3.51 -2.15 12.89
C PHE A 49 3.01 -3.46 12.30
N ASN A 50 2.28 -4.22 13.12
CA ASN A 50 1.42 -5.30 12.65
C ASN A 50 0.07 -4.74 12.17
N LEU A 51 -0.76 -5.57 11.53
CA LEU A 51 -2.03 -5.14 10.97
C LEU A 51 -2.97 -4.43 11.99
N PRO A 52 -3.21 -4.95 13.22
CA PRO A 52 -4.04 -4.26 14.20
C PRO A 52 -3.52 -2.86 14.56
N ARG A 53 -2.20 -2.71 14.75
CA ARG A 53 -1.60 -1.40 15.04
C ARG A 53 -1.67 -0.48 13.82
N ALA A 54 -1.42 -0.99 12.62
CA ALA A 54 -1.53 -0.22 11.39
C ALA A 54 -2.94 0.36 11.23
N LEU A 55 -3.99 -0.42 11.50
CA LEU A 55 -5.39 0.05 11.45
C LEU A 55 -5.68 1.18 12.45
N GLN A 56 -5.12 1.13 13.65
CA GLN A 56 -5.27 2.21 14.66
C GLN A 56 -4.63 3.52 14.20
N GLU A 57 -3.58 3.44 13.40
CA GLU A 57 -2.75 4.57 12.95
C GLU A 57 -3.20 5.12 11.60
N THR A 58 -3.96 4.33 10.82
CA THR A 58 -4.55 4.74 9.55
C THR A 58 -5.25 6.12 9.62
N PRO A 59 -6.06 6.45 10.65
CA PRO A 59 -6.70 7.77 10.75
C PRO A 59 -5.74 8.96 10.73
N VAL A 60 -4.46 8.80 11.09
CA VAL A 60 -3.46 9.89 11.07
C VAL A 60 -3.32 10.48 9.67
N VAL A 61 -3.35 9.63 8.64
CA VAL A 61 -3.26 10.06 7.25
C VAL A 61 -4.64 10.23 6.61
N THR A 62 -5.61 9.37 6.94
CA THR A 62 -6.92 9.39 6.25
C THR A 62 -7.87 10.48 6.72
N LYS A 63 -7.57 11.14 7.86
CA LYS A 63 -8.32 12.31 8.34
C LYS A 63 -7.73 13.64 7.85
N GLN A 64 -6.65 13.62 7.08
CA GLN A 64 -6.11 14.84 6.48
C GLN A 64 -7.05 15.31 5.35
N ASP A 65 -7.23 16.61 5.20
CA ASP A 65 -8.19 17.18 4.23
C ASP A 65 -7.91 16.70 2.80
N TRP A 66 -6.63 16.67 2.40
CA TRP A 66 -6.20 16.24 1.06
C TRP A 66 -6.48 14.77 0.76
N TRP A 67 -6.67 13.92 1.78
CA TRP A 67 -6.88 12.49 1.59
C TRP A 67 -8.19 12.21 0.87
N GLN A 68 -9.25 12.94 1.22
CA GLN A 68 -10.59 12.76 0.66
C GLN A 68 -10.66 13.07 -0.84
N ASP A 69 -9.69 13.82 -1.34
CA ASP A 69 -9.59 14.19 -2.75
C ASP A 69 -8.85 13.16 -3.62
N LEU A 70 -8.18 12.19 -3.00
CA LEU A 70 -7.47 11.16 -3.73
C LEU A 70 -8.43 10.21 -4.47
N PRO A 71 -8.14 9.82 -5.73
CA PRO A 71 -8.92 8.82 -6.45
C PRO A 71 -9.07 7.51 -5.67
N ALA A 72 -7.98 7.01 -5.07
CA ALA A 72 -7.99 5.83 -4.21
C ALA A 72 -8.98 5.95 -3.04
N SER A 73 -9.02 7.09 -2.35
CA SER A 73 -9.95 7.31 -1.24
C SER A 73 -11.39 7.32 -1.71
N ARG A 74 -11.69 8.07 -2.78
CA ARG A 74 -13.06 8.21 -3.31
C ARG A 74 -13.63 6.90 -3.84
N ARG A 75 -12.79 6.03 -4.41
CA ARG A 75 -13.18 4.70 -4.90
C ARG A 75 -13.15 3.63 -3.79
N GLY A 76 -12.72 3.99 -2.58
CA GLY A 76 -12.50 3.05 -1.49
C GLY A 76 -11.43 2.00 -1.83
N HIS A 77 -10.49 2.29 -2.73
CA HIS A 77 -9.40 1.38 -3.11
C HIS A 77 -8.20 1.58 -2.18
N VAL A 78 -8.49 1.55 -0.88
CA VAL A 78 -7.52 1.75 0.19
C VAL A 78 -7.42 0.46 1.00
N TRP A 79 -6.19 0.00 1.21
CA TRP A 79 -5.90 -1.22 1.97
C TRP A 79 -4.88 -0.95 3.06
N VAL A 80 -4.99 -1.67 4.16
CA VAL A 80 -4.07 -1.63 5.30
C VAL A 80 -3.49 -3.03 5.47
N THR A 81 -2.17 -3.13 5.64
CA THR A 81 -1.46 -4.41 5.75
C THR A 81 -0.30 -4.34 6.74
N ASP A 82 0.19 -5.51 7.17
CA ASP A 82 1.39 -5.63 8.00
C ASP A 82 2.66 -5.41 7.16
N GLY A 83 3.12 -4.15 7.14
CA GLY A 83 4.37 -3.76 6.48
C GLY A 83 5.60 -4.54 6.98
N SER A 84 5.62 -4.88 8.28
CA SER A 84 6.76 -5.54 8.92
C SER A 84 6.90 -7.00 8.48
N SER A 85 5.78 -7.69 8.28
CA SER A 85 5.74 -9.10 7.93
C SER A 85 5.95 -9.35 6.44
N TYR A 86 5.42 -8.48 5.58
CA TYR A 86 5.32 -8.71 4.13
C TYR A 86 6.21 -7.83 3.26
N PHE A 87 6.66 -6.66 3.76
CA PHE A 87 7.29 -5.64 2.90
C PHE A 87 8.64 -5.10 3.39
N ASN A 88 9.04 -5.39 4.64
CA ASN A 88 10.22 -4.76 5.26
C ASN A 88 11.34 -5.73 5.65
N ARG A 89 11.15 -7.05 5.46
CA ARG A 89 12.14 -8.07 5.78
C ARG A 89 12.46 -8.93 4.56
N PRO A 90 13.75 -9.16 4.24
CA PRO A 90 14.11 -10.11 3.19
C PRO A 90 13.70 -11.53 3.62
N GLY A 91 13.03 -12.26 2.72
CA GLY A 91 12.61 -13.64 2.98
C GLY A 91 11.43 -14.08 2.12
N PRO A 92 10.97 -15.34 2.29
CA PRO A 92 9.92 -15.93 1.45
C PRO A 92 8.59 -15.16 1.52
N ARG A 93 8.33 -14.45 2.61
CA ARG A 93 7.12 -13.62 2.76
C ARG A 93 7.07 -12.40 1.84
N LEU A 94 8.15 -12.05 1.16
CA LEU A 94 8.09 -11.06 0.07
C LEU A 94 7.20 -11.54 -1.08
N VAL A 95 7.20 -12.85 -1.37
CA VAL A 95 6.29 -13.44 -2.37
C VAL A 95 4.84 -13.25 -1.93
N THR A 96 4.56 -13.50 -0.64
CA THR A 96 3.22 -13.24 -0.07
C THR A 96 2.84 -11.76 -0.16
N GLY A 97 3.78 -10.84 0.11
CA GLY A 97 3.55 -9.41 -0.08
C GLY A 97 3.25 -9.04 -1.54
N LEU A 98 3.93 -9.67 -2.50
CA LEU A 98 3.69 -9.49 -3.93
C LEU A 98 2.31 -10.00 -4.32
N GLU A 99 1.92 -11.17 -3.85
CA GLU A 99 0.58 -11.73 -4.04
C GLU A 99 -0.49 -10.79 -3.46
N ILE A 100 -0.31 -10.26 -2.24
CA ILE A 100 -1.22 -9.28 -1.65
C ILE A 100 -1.39 -8.06 -2.58
N LEU A 101 -0.29 -7.51 -3.11
CA LEU A 101 -0.37 -6.40 -4.06
C LEU A 101 -1.11 -6.77 -5.34
N ALA A 102 -0.84 -7.94 -5.93
CA ALA A 102 -1.51 -8.39 -7.15
C ALA A 102 -3.03 -8.52 -6.95
N HIS A 103 -3.48 -9.10 -5.83
CA HIS A 103 -4.90 -9.21 -5.49
C HIS A 103 -5.55 -7.84 -5.24
N ILE A 104 -4.80 -6.89 -4.66
CA ILE A 104 -5.29 -5.52 -4.46
C ILE A 104 -5.42 -4.79 -5.79
N LEU A 105 -4.43 -4.87 -6.67
CA LEU A 105 -4.36 -4.09 -7.90
C LEU A 105 -5.26 -4.64 -9.01
N HIS A 106 -5.48 -5.96 -9.04
CA HIS A 106 -6.21 -6.65 -10.11
C HIS A 106 -7.36 -7.52 -9.59
N PRO A 107 -8.36 -6.95 -8.90
CA PRO A 107 -9.52 -7.72 -8.40
C PRO A 107 -10.35 -8.38 -9.51
N GLU A 108 -10.25 -7.88 -10.75
CA GLU A 108 -10.87 -8.46 -11.95
C GLU A 108 -10.19 -9.74 -12.44
N ILE A 109 -8.91 -9.91 -12.13
CA ILE A 109 -8.12 -11.11 -12.45
C ILE A 109 -8.15 -12.09 -11.29
N PHE A 110 -8.01 -11.58 -10.07
CA PHE A 110 -8.00 -12.38 -8.84
C PHE A 110 -9.31 -12.22 -8.07
N ALA A 111 -10.23 -13.17 -8.28
CA ALA A 111 -11.59 -13.11 -7.74
C ALA A 111 -11.67 -13.15 -6.19
N GLN A 112 -10.60 -13.57 -5.50
CA GLN A 112 -10.55 -13.60 -4.04
C GLN A 112 -9.71 -12.42 -3.54
N PRO A 113 -10.21 -11.57 -2.62
CA PRO A 113 -9.36 -10.55 -2.01
C PRO A 113 -8.26 -11.20 -1.15
N PRO A 114 -7.23 -10.43 -0.74
CA PRO A 114 -6.29 -10.89 0.26
C PRO A 114 -7.00 -11.41 1.51
N SER A 115 -6.40 -12.39 2.18
CA SER A 115 -6.93 -12.88 3.45
C SER A 115 -7.07 -11.72 4.46
N PRO A 116 -8.18 -11.62 5.20
CA PRO A 116 -8.40 -10.53 6.17
C PRO A 116 -7.38 -10.49 7.31
N LYS A 117 -6.58 -11.55 7.49
CA LYS A 117 -5.48 -11.58 8.45
C LYS A 117 -4.24 -10.83 7.93
N ASP A 118 -4.15 -10.65 6.62
CA ASP A 118 -2.96 -10.15 5.93
C ASP A 118 -3.16 -8.74 5.41
N ALA A 119 -4.36 -8.43 4.89
CA ALA A 119 -4.75 -7.08 4.52
C ALA A 119 -6.25 -6.85 4.71
N VAL A 120 -6.62 -5.61 5.06
CA VAL A 120 -8.00 -5.18 5.28
C VAL A 120 -8.28 -3.95 4.42
N ARG A 121 -9.43 -3.95 3.73
CA ARG A 121 -9.91 -2.78 3.01
C ARG A 121 -10.34 -1.70 4.01
N TRP A 122 -9.90 -0.47 3.80
CA TRP A 122 -10.19 0.67 4.67
C TRP A 122 -11.31 1.54 4.10
N GLY A 123 -12.21 2.01 4.97
CA GLY A 123 -13.30 2.91 4.59
C GLY A 123 -14.52 2.22 3.96
N SER A 124 -14.60 0.89 4.03
CA SER A 124 -15.81 0.10 3.76
C SER A 124 -16.71 0.00 4.98
#